data_AF-A0A8T3Z1U3-F1
#
_entry.id   AF-A0A8T3Z1U3-F1
#
_cell.length_a   1.000
_cell.length_b   1.000
_cell.length_c   1.000
_cell.angle_alpha   90.00
_cell.angle_beta   90.00
_cell.angle_gamma   90.00
#
_symmetry.space_group_name_H-M   'P 1'
#
loop_
_entity.id
_entity.type
_entity.pdbx_description
1 polymer ?
#
loop_
_entity_poly.entity_id
_entity_poly.type
_entity_poly.pdbx_seq_one_letter_code
_entity_poly.pdbx_strand_id
1 'polypeptide(L)'
;MKYDLHTHTKYSSDGVLEPENIVKAAKKKGLSGIAITDHDTIRGYLKAKKYETQDFKIICGSEISTERGEVIGLFLYSEIKSCTFPEVVEEIKEQDGIVVLPHPFDDVRRTGIYPEKGDIKLIDCVEAFN
;
A
#
# COMPACT_ATOMS: atom_id res chain seq x y z
N MET A 1 -11.09 -15.23 4.41
CA MET A 1 -9.63 -14.97 4.51
C MET A 1 -9.43 -13.63 5.19
N LYS A 2 -8.33 -13.42 5.94
CA LYS A 2 -8.06 -12.17 6.66
C LYS A 2 -6.76 -11.56 6.15
N TYR A 3 -6.79 -10.28 5.78
CA TYR A 3 -5.64 -9.56 5.25
C TYR A 3 -5.42 -8.27 6.02
N ASP A 4 -4.16 -7.87 6.08
CA ASP A 4 -3.74 -6.51 6.41
C ASP A 4 -3.17 -5.89 5.12
N LEU A 5 -3.72 -4.77 4.67
CA LEU A 5 -3.43 -4.22 3.33
C LEU A 5 -2.59 -2.93 3.40
N HIS A 6 -2.20 -2.49 4.59
CA HIS A 6 -1.39 -1.30 4.80
C HIS A 6 -0.31 -1.63 5.82
N THR A 7 0.91 -1.94 5.37
CA THR A 7 1.99 -2.37 6.27
C THR A 7 3.35 -1.92 5.78
N HIS A 8 4.11 -1.33 6.70
CA HIS A 8 5.40 -0.69 6.44
C HIS A 8 6.54 -1.51 7.04
N THR A 9 7.61 -1.63 6.29
CA THR A 9 8.87 -2.29 6.66
C THR A 9 9.95 -1.25 6.91
N LYS A 10 11.14 -1.68 7.33
CA LYS A 10 12.33 -0.81 7.42
C LYS A 10 12.76 -0.12 6.11
N TYR A 11 12.16 -0.47 4.97
CA TYR A 11 12.41 0.19 3.69
C TYR A 11 11.57 1.45 3.49
N SER A 12 10.62 1.69 4.39
CA SER A 12 9.89 2.93 4.55
C SER A 12 10.51 3.78 5.66
N SER A 13 10.29 5.10 5.62
CA SER A 13 10.83 6.06 6.60
C SER A 13 10.23 5.90 8.01
N ASP A 14 9.01 5.36 8.09
CA ASP A 14 8.19 5.17 9.28
C ASP A 14 8.13 3.71 9.77
N GLY A 15 8.69 2.78 9.01
CA GLY A 15 8.79 1.37 9.39
C GLY A 15 10.13 1.03 10.03
N VAL A 16 10.11 0.12 11.00
CA VAL A 16 11.33 -0.32 11.73
C VAL A 16 11.60 -1.81 11.64
N LEU A 17 10.60 -2.60 11.24
CA LEU A 17 10.69 -4.06 11.25
C LEU A 17 11.25 -4.61 9.94
N GLU A 18 12.05 -5.66 10.05
CA GLU A 18 12.45 -6.48 8.91
C GLU A 18 11.20 -7.12 8.26
N PRO A 19 11.14 -7.22 6.92
CA PRO A 19 10.01 -7.85 6.23
C PRO A 19 9.70 -9.28 6.72
N GLU A 20 10.73 -10.04 7.11
CA GLU A 20 10.56 -11.38 7.70
C GLU A 20 9.75 -11.35 9.01
N ASN A 21 10.04 -10.38 9.88
CA ASN A 21 9.40 -10.26 11.19
C ASN A 21 7.92 -9.90 11.04
N ILE A 22 7.60 -9.04 10.07
CA ILE A 22 6.23 -8.68 9.72
C ILE A 22 5.46 -9.93 9.24
N VAL A 23 6.02 -10.69 8.30
CA VAL A 23 5.38 -11.92 7.78
C VAL A 23 5.16 -12.95 8.91
N LYS A 24 6.15 -13.15 9.79
CA LYS A 24 6.02 -14.05 10.95
C LYS A 24 4.90 -13.60 11.90
N ALA A 25 4.84 -12.30 12.21
CA ALA A 25 3.81 -11.75 13.09
C ALA A 25 2.40 -11.90 12.47
N ALA A 26 2.25 -11.61 11.18
CA ALA A 26 0.99 -11.76 10.45
C ALA A 26 0.48 -13.20 10.46
N LYS A 27 1.36 -14.18 10.16
CA LYS A 27 1.03 -15.61 10.25
C LYS A 27 0.62 -16.01 11.67
N LYS A 28 1.34 -15.54 12.70
CA LYS A 28 1.01 -15.82 14.11
C LYS A 28 -0.35 -15.24 14.52
N LYS A 29 -0.76 -14.11 13.94
CA LYS A 29 -2.09 -13.50 14.14
C LYS A 29 -3.21 -14.19 13.35
N GLY A 30 -2.90 -15.22 12.56
CA GLY A 30 -3.89 -15.96 11.76
C GLY A 30 -4.35 -15.22 10.51
N LEU A 31 -3.52 -14.31 9.97
CA LEU A 31 -3.79 -13.68 8.68
C LEU A 31 -3.49 -14.66 7.54
N SER A 32 -4.29 -14.56 6.47
CA SER A 32 -4.13 -15.27 5.21
C SER A 32 -3.17 -14.55 4.25
N GLY A 33 -2.79 -13.31 4.57
CA GLY A 33 -1.80 -12.57 3.81
C GLY A 33 -1.68 -11.13 4.28
N ILE A 34 -0.73 -10.42 3.66
CA ILE A 34 -0.48 -8.99 3.88
C ILE A 34 -0.19 -8.30 2.55
N ALA A 35 -0.40 -6.99 2.46
CA ALA A 35 0.28 -6.15 1.50
C ALA A 35 1.47 -5.46 2.18
N ILE A 36 2.56 -5.30 1.45
CA ILE A 36 3.64 -4.39 1.87
C ILE A 36 3.51 -3.13 1.04
N THR A 37 3.38 -2.00 1.72
CA THR A 37 3.06 -0.70 1.14
C THR A 37 4.06 0.35 1.65
N ASP A 38 5.36 0.06 1.55
CA ASP A 38 6.39 1.04 1.93
C ASP A 38 6.23 2.35 1.14
N HIS A 39 6.63 3.47 1.74
CA HIS A 39 6.61 4.79 1.10
C HIS A 39 7.47 4.83 -0.17
N ASP A 40 6.84 5.12 -1.30
CA ASP A 40 7.45 5.37 -2.62
C ASP A 40 8.41 4.26 -3.12
N THR A 41 8.28 3.02 -2.62
CA THR A 41 9.14 1.90 -3.04
C THR A 41 8.49 0.54 -2.85
N ILE A 42 8.85 -0.44 -3.70
CA ILE A 42 8.46 -1.85 -3.55
C ILE A 42 9.55 -2.72 -2.92
N ARG A 43 10.63 -2.12 -2.40
CA ARG A 43 11.81 -2.85 -1.91
C ARG A 43 11.50 -3.79 -0.76
N GLY A 44 10.63 -3.43 0.18
CA GLY A 44 10.24 -4.34 1.26
C GLY A 44 9.47 -5.55 0.74
N TYR A 45 8.57 -5.36 -0.23
CA TYR A 45 7.89 -6.47 -0.92
C TYR A 45 8.90 -7.42 -1.57
N LEU A 46 9.89 -6.91 -2.32
CA LEU A 46 10.90 -7.75 -2.98
C LEU A 46 11.68 -8.62 -1.98
N LYS A 47 11.89 -8.13 -0.76
CA LYS A 47 12.52 -8.90 0.32
C LYS A 47 11.58 -9.85 1.02
N ALA A 48 10.29 -9.52 1.08
CA ALA A 48 9.26 -10.33 1.74
C ALA A 48 8.77 -11.49 0.89
N LYS A 49 8.72 -11.34 -0.45
CA LYS A 49 8.10 -12.29 -1.38
C LYS A 49 8.58 -13.74 -1.18
N LYS A 50 9.85 -13.94 -0.82
CA LYS A 50 10.42 -15.27 -0.56
C LYS A 50 9.81 -16.01 0.66
N TYR A 51 9.06 -15.31 1.51
CA TYR A 51 8.34 -15.90 2.66
C TYR A 51 6.86 -16.19 2.36
N GLU A 52 6.40 -15.91 1.14
CA GLU A 52 5.09 -16.31 0.63
C GLU A 52 4.96 -17.84 0.65
N THR A 53 3.78 -18.33 0.99
CA THR A 53 3.47 -19.77 1.00
C THR A 53 2.13 -20.03 0.30
N GLN A 54 1.77 -21.29 0.11
CA GLN A 54 0.45 -21.64 -0.45
C GLN A 54 -0.69 -21.01 0.34
N ASP A 55 -0.60 -21.02 1.68
CA ASP A 55 -1.66 -20.54 2.58
C ASP A 55 -1.46 -19.10 3.08
N PHE A 56 -0.44 -18.39 2.61
CA PHE A 56 -0.16 -17.03 3.03
C PHE A 56 0.37 -16.20 1.88
N LYS A 57 -0.38 -15.18 1.46
CA LYS A 57 -0.05 -14.32 0.31
C LYS A 57 0.61 -13.01 0.71
N ILE A 58 1.51 -12.53 -0.13
CA ILE A 58 2.17 -11.24 0.03
C ILE A 58 1.88 -10.41 -1.23
N ILE A 59 1.08 -9.36 -1.06
CA ILE A 59 0.70 -8.45 -2.13
C ILE A 59 1.78 -7.38 -2.26
N CYS A 60 2.20 -7.13 -3.50
CA CYS A 60 3.07 -6.00 -3.82
C CYS A 60 2.25 -4.72 -3.78
N GLY A 61 2.68 -3.74 -2.99
CA GLY A 61 2.14 -2.40 -3.05
C GLY A 61 3.17 -1.37 -2.67
N SER A 62 2.73 -0.12 -2.66
CA SER A 62 3.46 1.03 -2.16
C SER A 62 2.44 2.07 -1.72
N GLU A 63 2.77 2.85 -0.70
CA GLU A 63 2.07 4.10 -0.38
C GLU A 63 2.84 5.23 -1.09
N ILE A 64 2.21 5.87 -2.07
CA ILE A 64 2.83 6.86 -2.95
C ILE A 64 2.47 8.25 -2.44
N SER A 65 3.50 9.08 -2.26
CA SER A 65 3.36 10.49 -1.93
C SER A 65 2.94 11.29 -3.17
N THR A 66 1.85 12.04 -3.07
CA THR A 66 1.38 12.95 -4.12
C THR A 66 1.29 14.39 -3.63
N GLU A 67 1.05 15.33 -4.54
CA GLU A 67 0.75 16.73 -4.24
C GLU A 67 -0.55 16.92 -3.43
N ARG A 68 -1.44 15.92 -3.42
CA ARG A 68 -2.73 15.95 -2.71
C ARG A 68 -2.73 15.14 -1.41
N GLY A 69 -1.71 14.32 -1.16
CA GLY A 69 -1.65 13.35 -0.07
C GLY A 69 -1.17 11.98 -0.53
N GLU A 70 -1.40 10.94 0.26
CA GLU A 70 -0.93 9.58 0.01
C GLU A 70 -1.98 8.73 -0.72
N VAL A 71 -1.50 7.84 -1.58
CA VAL A 71 -2.31 6.85 -2.31
C VAL A 71 -1.63 5.49 -2.24
N ILE A 72 -2.37 4.44 -1.92
CA ILE A 72 -1.83 3.09 -2.00
C ILE A 72 -2.14 2.49 -3.37
N GLY A 73 -1.10 2.04 -4.06
CA GLY A 73 -1.20 1.13 -5.19
C GLY A 73 -0.98 -0.31 -4.75
N LEU A 74 -1.94 -1.20 -5.02
CA LEU A 74 -1.80 -2.64 -4.79
C LEU A 74 -1.63 -3.39 -6.12
N PHE A 75 -1.02 -4.58 -6.04
CA PHE A 75 -0.72 -5.46 -7.17
C PHE A 75 0.31 -4.91 -8.18
N LEU A 76 1.20 -4.04 -7.71
CA LEU A 76 2.24 -3.44 -8.55
C LEU A 76 3.30 -4.47 -8.98
N TYR A 77 3.89 -4.26 -10.16
CA TYR A 77 5.07 -5.01 -10.62
C TYR A 77 6.32 -4.13 -10.79
N SER A 78 6.17 -2.81 -10.84
CA SER A 78 7.26 -1.82 -10.86
C SER A 78 6.96 -0.63 -9.94
N GLU A 79 8.01 0.11 -9.57
CA GLU A 79 7.85 1.36 -8.81
C GLU A 79 7.06 2.40 -9.63
N ILE A 80 6.25 3.18 -8.92
CA ILE A 80 5.55 4.35 -9.45
C ILE A 80 6.54 5.52 -9.46
N LYS A 81 6.65 6.23 -10.58
CA LYS A 81 7.57 7.37 -10.74
C LYS A 81 6.85 8.71 -10.73
N SER A 82 5.56 8.69 -11.01
CA SER A 82 4.70 9.86 -11.00
C SER A 82 4.53 10.42 -9.59
N CYS A 83 4.26 11.72 -9.49
CA CYS A 83 4.07 12.41 -8.21
C CYS A 83 2.80 13.26 -8.15
N THR A 84 2.06 13.37 -9.26
CA THR A 84 0.73 13.98 -9.25
C THR A 84 -0.33 12.91 -9.05
N PHE A 85 -1.38 13.20 -8.28
CA PHE A 85 -2.44 12.23 -7.98
C PHE A 85 -3.04 11.59 -9.23
N PRO A 86 -3.40 12.33 -10.30
CA PRO A 86 -3.97 11.71 -11.50
C PRO A 86 -2.97 10.79 -12.22
N GLU A 87 -1.70 11.21 -12.35
CA GLU A 87 -0.66 10.40 -13.02
C GLU A 87 -0.31 9.15 -12.20
N VAL A 88 -0.26 9.27 -10.87
CA VAL A 88 -0.07 8.12 -9.97
C VAL A 88 -1.20 7.12 -10.11
N VAL A 89 -2.45 7.57 -10.14
CA VAL A 89 -3.60 6.70 -10.40
C VAL A 89 -3.46 6.01 -11.76
N GLU A 90 -3.14 6.77 -12.81
CA GLU A 90 -2.96 6.23 -14.15
C GLU A 90 -1.86 5.16 -14.19
N GLU A 91 -0.69 5.44 -13.61
CA GLU A 91 0.44 4.50 -13.56
C GLU A 91 0.13 3.25 -12.73
N ILE A 92 -0.69 3.35 -11.67
CA ILE A 92 -1.19 2.17 -10.94
C ILE A 92 -2.12 1.35 -11.84
N LYS A 93 -3.03 2.01 -12.56
CA LYS A 93 -4.01 1.34 -13.44
C LYS A 93 -3.37 0.69 -14.66
N GLU A 94 -2.32 1.29 -15.22
CA GLU A 94 -1.51 0.67 -16.29
C GLU A 94 -0.88 -0.65 -15.86
N GLN A 95 -0.65 -0.83 -14.55
CA GLN A 95 -0.15 -2.08 -13.98
C GLN A 95 -1.25 -3.08 -13.59
N ASP A 96 -2.50 -2.87 -14.02
CA ASP A 96 -3.69 -3.59 -13.53
C ASP A 96 -3.85 -3.53 -12.00
N GLY A 97 -3.29 -2.48 -11.39
CA GLY A 97 -3.27 -2.29 -9.95
C GLY A 97 -4.59 -1.76 -9.40
N ILE A 98 -4.74 -1.88 -8.08
CA ILE A 98 -5.88 -1.33 -7.33
C ILE A 98 -5.44 -0.05 -6.62
N VAL A 99 -6.25 0.99 -6.77
CA VAL A 99 -6.05 2.31 -6.15
C VAL A 99 -6.85 2.38 -4.85
N VAL A 100 -6.14 2.56 -3.74
CA VAL A 100 -6.73 2.68 -2.41
C VAL A 100 -6.40 4.06 -1.85
N LEU A 101 -7.39 4.76 -1.31
CA LEU A 101 -7.15 5.94 -0.46
C LEU A 101 -6.91 5.49 0.98
N PRO A 102 -5.68 5.59 1.50
CA PRO A 102 -5.39 5.33 2.90
C PRO A 102 -5.85 6.50 3.76
N HIS A 103 -6.25 6.19 5.00
CA HIS A 103 -6.56 7.15 6.07
C HIS A 103 -7.18 8.51 5.61
N PRO A 104 -8.25 8.48 4.79
CA PRO A 104 -8.88 9.72 4.35
C PRO A 104 -9.38 10.50 5.56
N PHE A 105 -9.24 11.83 5.50
CA PHE A 105 -9.63 12.74 6.60
C PHE A 105 -8.74 12.64 7.86
N ASP A 106 -7.56 12.02 7.80
CA ASP A 106 -6.59 12.08 8.90
C ASP A 106 -5.90 13.47 8.97
N ASP A 107 -6.55 14.38 9.68
CA ASP A 107 -6.05 15.72 9.99
C ASP A 107 -4.81 15.73 10.90
N VAL A 108 -4.50 14.62 11.57
CA VAL A 108 -3.37 14.51 12.49
C VAL A 108 -2.08 14.31 11.71
N ARG A 109 -2.10 13.41 10.72
CA ARG A 109 -0.95 13.14 9.85
C ARG A 109 -0.85 14.15 8.69
N ARG A 110 -1.96 14.76 8.27
CA ARG A 110 -2.07 15.71 7.14
C ARG A 110 -1.62 15.14 5.79
N THR A 111 -1.47 13.83 5.68
CA THR A 111 -1.13 13.13 4.45
C THR A 111 -2.34 12.49 3.79
N GLY A 112 -3.49 12.43 4.47
CA GLY A 112 -4.74 11.92 3.90
C GLY A 112 -5.29 12.82 2.79
N ILE A 113 -5.78 12.21 1.71
CA ILE A 113 -6.47 12.92 0.63
C ILE A 113 -7.91 13.22 1.06
N TYR A 114 -8.34 14.45 0.79
CA TYR A 114 -9.75 14.85 0.83
C TYR A 114 -10.35 14.68 -0.58
N PRO A 115 -11.04 13.55 -0.87
CA PRO A 115 -11.52 13.28 -2.21
C PRO A 115 -12.64 14.25 -2.61
N GLU A 116 -12.56 14.73 -3.84
CA GLU A 116 -13.61 15.52 -4.49
C GLU A 116 -14.54 14.60 -5.29
N LYS A 117 -15.72 15.12 -5.69
CA LYS A 117 -16.71 14.34 -6.46
C LYS A 117 -16.15 13.72 -7.75
N GLY A 118 -15.15 14.35 -8.36
CA GLY A 118 -14.50 13.86 -9.58
C GLY A 118 -13.64 12.61 -9.35
N ASP A 119 -13.05 12.47 -8.16
CA ASP A 119 -12.08 11.42 -7.85
C ASP A 119 -12.73 10.05 -7.65
N ILE A 120 -14.04 10.00 -7.40
CA ILE A 120 -14.79 8.75 -7.16
C ILE A 120 -14.58 7.74 -8.30
N LYS A 121 -14.33 8.21 -9.53
CA LYS A 121 -14.09 7.34 -10.70
C LYS A 121 -12.66 6.79 -10.77
N LEU A 122 -11.75 7.36 -10.01
CA LEU A 122 -10.31 7.07 -10.01
C LEU A 122 -9.91 6.11 -8.88
N ILE A 123 -10.75 6.01 -7.84
CA ILE A 123 -10.49 5.27 -6.62
C ILE A 123 -11.29 3.97 -6.62
N ASP A 124 -10.64 2.85 -6.31
CA ASP A 124 -11.34 1.56 -6.19
C ASP A 124 -11.79 1.28 -4.76
N CYS A 125 -10.95 1.66 -3.79
CA CYS A 125 -11.16 1.36 -2.38
C CYS A 125 -10.81 2.56 -1.50
N VAL A 126 -11.44 2.62 -0.33
CA VAL A 126 -11.16 3.62 0.69
C VAL A 126 -10.94 2.89 2.01
N GLU A 127 -9.88 3.26 2.72
CA GLU A 127 -9.61 2.73 4.04
C GLU A 127 -10.60 3.33 5.06
N ALA A 128 -11.40 2.47 5.67
CA ALA A 128 -12.40 2.87 6.67
C ALA A 128 -11.94 2.62 8.12
N PHE A 129 -10.82 1.91 8.31
CA PHE A 129 -10.25 1.58 9.61
C PHE A 129 -8.72 1.55 9.49
N ASN A 130 -8.05 2.47 10.18
CA ASN A 130 -6.59 2.60 10.29
C ASN A 130 -6.21 2.54 11.78
#